data_AF-X1M9H1-F1
#
_entry.id   AF-X1M9H1-F1
#
_cell.length_a   1.000
_cell.length_b   1.000
_cell.length_c   1.000
_cell.angle_alpha   90.00
_cell.angle_beta   90.00
_cell.angle_gamma   90.00
#
_symmetry.space_group_name_H-M   'P 1'
#
loop_
_entity.id
_entity.type
_entity.pdbx_description
1 polymer ?
#
loop_
_entity_poly.entity_id
_entity_poly.type
_entity_poly.pdbx_seq_one_letter_code
_entity_poly.pdbx_strand_id
1 'polypeptide(L)'
;MLDVCTGTAGVALEIARHHNGQIVGLDVSHSMLEAGLGAVEERSLDGRIQLIQGRAEHLPFPDETFDTVVFTYLLRYVQEPDATIRELSRVLKPGGELLSLEFGIPENSWIKALWLIYNKVVMPVMTIPISRGWHRVGCFLGPSISDFCKRCPVDRIAAIWRENGIPLVEARR
;
A
#
# COMPACT_ATOMS: atom_id res chain seq x y z
N MET A 1 -11.65 -9.92 -4.59
CA MET A 1 -10.32 -9.28 -4.46
C MET A 1 -10.29 -8.46 -3.19
N LEU A 2 -9.13 -8.35 -2.54
CA LEU A 2 -8.91 -7.50 -1.37
C LEU A 2 -7.93 -6.38 -1.73
N ASP A 3 -8.30 -5.13 -1.48
CA ASP A 3 -7.43 -3.94 -1.58
C ASP A 3 -7.10 -3.45 -0.16
N VAL A 4 -5.88 -3.69 0.30
CA VAL A 4 -5.41 -3.35 1.65
C VAL A 4 -4.70 -2.00 1.63
N CYS A 5 -4.94 -1.18 2.65
CA CYS A 5 -4.57 0.24 2.66
C CYS A 5 -5.30 1.00 1.53
N THR A 6 -6.59 0.69 1.34
CA THR A 6 -7.39 1.20 0.21
C THR A 6 -7.57 2.73 0.25
N GLY A 7 -7.41 3.34 1.43
CA GLY A 7 -7.58 4.77 1.63
C GLY A 7 -8.96 5.25 1.18
N THR A 8 -8.97 6.17 0.22
CA THR A 8 -10.20 6.70 -0.39
C THR A 8 -10.72 5.84 -1.55
N ALA A 9 -10.42 4.53 -1.53
CA ALA A 9 -10.83 3.54 -2.52
C ALA A 9 -10.32 3.75 -3.96
N GLY A 10 -9.27 4.56 -4.17
CA GLY A 10 -8.81 4.90 -5.52
C GLY A 10 -8.41 3.69 -6.38
N VAL A 11 -7.68 2.74 -5.78
CA VAL A 11 -7.26 1.50 -6.46
C VAL A 11 -8.45 0.57 -6.68
N ALA A 12 -9.27 0.34 -5.65
CA ALA A 12 -10.50 -0.44 -5.76
C ALA A 12 -11.43 0.08 -6.87
N LEU A 13 -11.62 1.40 -6.97
CA LEU A 13 -12.41 2.04 -8.02
C LEU A 13 -11.83 1.78 -9.41
N GLU A 14 -10.51 1.90 -9.58
CA GLU A 14 -9.86 1.65 -10.87
C GLU A 14 -9.95 0.18 -11.27
N ILE A 15 -9.73 -0.75 -10.33
CA ILE A 15 -9.91 -2.18 -10.57
C ILE A 15 -11.36 -2.48 -11.01
N ALA A 16 -12.36 -1.85 -10.38
CA ALA A 16 -13.77 -2.07 -10.72
C ALA A 16 -14.14 -1.65 -12.15
N ARG A 17 -13.37 -0.74 -12.76
CA ARG A 17 -13.55 -0.31 -14.17
C ARG A 17 -13.08 -1.36 -15.17
N HIS A 18 -12.05 -2.12 -14.81
CA HIS A 18 -11.41 -3.08 -15.71
C HIS A 18 -11.78 -4.54 -15.43
N HIS A 19 -12.31 -4.81 -14.25
CA HIS A 19 -12.73 -6.14 -13.82
C HIS A 19 -14.16 -6.11 -13.31
N ASN A 20 -14.87 -7.25 -13.41
CA ASN A 20 -16.28 -7.38 -12.96
C ASN A 20 -16.45 -8.07 -11.59
N GLY A 21 -15.34 -8.36 -10.88
CA GLY A 21 -15.36 -9.06 -9.59
C GLY A 21 -15.81 -8.20 -8.40
N GLN A 22 -16.03 -8.87 -7.27
CA GLN A 22 -16.28 -8.24 -5.97
C GLN A 22 -14.96 -7.79 -5.35
N ILE A 23 -14.96 -6.58 -4.79
CA ILE A 23 -13.78 -5.94 -4.22
C ILE A 23 -14.10 -5.56 -2.77
N VAL A 24 -13.21 -5.94 -1.87
CA VAL A 24 -13.23 -5.48 -0.48
C VAL A 24 -12.06 -4.55 -0.29
N GLY A 25 -12.31 -3.30 0.07
CA GLY A 25 -11.29 -2.34 0.46
C GLY A 25 -11.16 -2.30 1.97
N LEU A 26 -9.93 -2.38 2.49
CA LEU A 26 -9.64 -2.31 3.92
C LEU A 26 -8.66 -1.18 4.22
N ASP A 27 -9.02 -0.33 5.18
CA ASP A 27 -8.13 0.72 5.70
C ASP A 27 -8.31 0.92 7.21
N VAL A 28 -7.28 1.44 7.88
CA VAL A 28 -7.35 1.78 9.31
C VAL A 28 -8.05 3.13 9.54
N SER A 29 -7.98 4.03 8.55
CA SER A 29 -8.46 5.40 8.63
C SER A 29 -9.93 5.51 8.28
N HIS A 30 -10.77 5.69 9.30
CA HIS A 30 -12.21 5.89 9.14
C HIS A 30 -12.52 7.04 8.17
N SER A 31 -11.86 8.19 8.33
CA SER A 31 -12.08 9.37 7.49
C SER A 31 -11.74 9.14 6.01
N MET A 32 -10.78 8.26 5.71
CA MET A 32 -10.48 7.92 4.31
C MET A 32 -11.54 7.00 3.73
N LEU A 33 -12.03 6.04 4.51
CA LEU A 33 -13.12 5.15 4.10
C LEU A 33 -14.41 5.92 3.88
N GLU A 34 -14.76 6.90 4.72
CA GLU A 34 -15.92 7.78 4.50
C GLU A 34 -15.84 8.50 3.14
N ALA A 35 -14.68 9.08 2.81
CA ALA A 35 -14.48 9.71 1.50
C ALA A 35 -14.52 8.68 0.36
N GLY A 36 -13.99 7.48 0.58
CA GLY A 36 -14.06 6.36 -0.37
C GLY A 36 -15.49 5.89 -0.64
N LEU A 37 -16.33 5.80 0.40
CA LEU A 37 -17.74 5.42 0.29
C LEU A 37 -18.50 6.39 -0.61
N GLY A 38 -18.32 7.71 -0.40
CA GLY A 38 -18.91 8.72 -1.29
C GLY A 38 -18.51 8.52 -2.75
N ALA A 39 -17.22 8.26 -3.01
CA ALA A 39 -16.73 8.03 -4.38
C ALA A 39 -17.25 6.72 -5.01
N VAL A 40 -17.50 5.68 -4.21
CA VAL A 40 -18.11 4.41 -4.62
C VAL A 40 -19.58 4.60 -4.98
N GLU A 41 -20.35 5.29 -4.13
CA GLU A 41 -21.77 5.58 -4.34
C GLU A 41 -22.01 6.47 -5.57
N GLU A 42 -21.20 7.52 -5.76
CA GLU A 42 -21.25 8.39 -6.94
C GLU A 42 -21.10 7.63 -8.26
N ARG A 43 -20.43 6.47 -8.25
CA ARG A 43 -20.19 5.61 -9.42
C ARG A 43 -21.13 4.40 -9.47
N SER A 44 -22.06 4.29 -8.51
CA SER A 44 -22.99 3.15 -8.38
C SER A 44 -22.27 1.80 -8.31
N LEU A 45 -21.17 1.77 -7.55
CA LEU A 45 -20.33 0.58 -7.35
C LEU A 45 -20.54 -0.07 -5.97
N ASP A 46 -21.53 0.38 -5.19
CA ASP A 46 -21.86 -0.11 -3.84
C ASP A 46 -22.21 -1.61 -3.80
N GLY A 47 -22.79 -2.15 -4.88
CA GLY A 47 -23.01 -3.59 -5.02
C GLY A 47 -21.75 -4.41 -5.39
N ARG A 48 -20.60 -3.76 -5.58
CA ARG A 48 -19.35 -4.39 -6.04
C ARG A 48 -18.13 -4.08 -5.16
N ILE A 49 -18.13 -2.93 -4.48
CA ILE A 49 -17.05 -2.48 -3.62
C ILE A 49 -17.59 -2.33 -2.21
N GLN A 50 -17.04 -3.11 -1.28
CA GLN A 50 -17.33 -2.97 0.15
C GLN A 50 -16.10 -2.41 0.85
N LEU A 51 -16.29 -1.38 1.66
CA LEU A 51 -15.22 -0.75 2.43
C LEU A 51 -15.35 -1.12 3.91
N ILE A 52 -14.26 -1.62 4.48
CA ILE A 52 -14.23 -2.15 5.85
C ILE A 52 -13.09 -1.49 6.61
N GLN A 53 -13.37 -1.04 7.83
CA GLN A 53 -12.31 -0.55 8.71
C GLN A 53 -11.57 -1.72 9.36
N GLY A 54 -10.24 -1.73 9.25
CA GLY A 54 -9.44 -2.82 9.80
C GLY A 54 -7.95 -2.52 9.74
N ARG A 55 -7.15 -3.44 10.30
CA ARG A 55 -5.70 -3.34 10.31
C ARG A 55 -5.09 -4.37 9.39
N ALA A 56 -4.11 -3.96 8.59
CA ALA A 56 -3.40 -4.88 7.70
C ALA A 56 -2.60 -5.94 8.48
N GLU A 57 -2.20 -5.64 9.72
CA GLU A 57 -1.50 -6.60 10.56
C GLU A 57 -2.42 -7.70 11.13
N HIS A 58 -3.74 -7.50 11.09
CA HIS A 58 -4.75 -8.44 11.61
C HIS A 58 -6.03 -8.33 10.77
N LEU A 59 -6.08 -9.08 9.68
CA LEU A 59 -7.16 -9.03 8.71
C LEU A 59 -8.38 -9.82 9.23
N PRO A 60 -9.58 -9.22 9.24
CA PRO A 60 -10.80 -9.84 9.77
C PRO A 60 -11.42 -10.83 8.78
N PHE A 61 -10.60 -11.64 8.11
CA PHE A 61 -11.02 -12.60 7.09
C PHE A 61 -10.45 -13.98 7.39
N PRO A 62 -11.20 -15.06 7.08
CA PRO A 62 -10.67 -16.42 7.11
C PRO A 62 -9.47 -16.60 6.18
N ASP A 63 -8.74 -17.69 6.41
CA ASP A 63 -7.67 -18.14 5.52
C ASP A 63 -8.24 -18.40 4.11
N GLU A 64 -7.42 -18.22 3.07
CA GLU A 64 -7.75 -18.60 1.69
C GLU A 64 -9.08 -18.00 1.17
N THR A 65 -9.36 -16.74 1.51
CA THR A 65 -10.63 -16.08 1.15
C THR A 65 -10.58 -15.40 -0.22
N PHE A 66 -9.45 -14.79 -0.58
CA PHE A 66 -9.35 -13.91 -1.76
C PHE A 66 -8.52 -14.53 -2.88
N ASP A 67 -9.01 -14.40 -4.12
CA ASP A 67 -8.27 -14.80 -5.32
C ASP A 67 -7.11 -13.83 -5.65
N THR A 68 -7.26 -12.57 -5.23
CA THR A 68 -6.23 -11.53 -5.41
C THR A 68 -6.19 -10.63 -4.20
N VAL A 69 -4.98 -10.36 -3.71
CA VAL A 69 -4.71 -9.34 -2.69
C VAL A 69 -3.84 -8.26 -3.32
N VAL A 70 -4.30 -7.01 -3.25
CA VAL A 70 -3.60 -5.83 -3.74
C VAL A 70 -3.34 -4.92 -2.56
N PHE A 71 -2.18 -4.27 -2.55
CA PHE A 71 -1.98 -3.11 -1.71
C PHE A 71 -1.05 -2.11 -2.38
N THR A 72 -1.24 -0.85 -2.04
CA THR A 72 -0.31 0.21 -2.41
C THR A 72 0.21 0.88 -1.15
N TYR A 73 1.53 1.06 -1.07
CA TYR A 73 2.15 1.95 -0.11
C TYR A 73 1.93 1.59 1.37
N LEU A 74 1.76 0.30 1.69
CA LEU A 74 1.34 -0.21 2.99
C LEU A 74 2.52 -0.47 3.95
N LEU A 75 3.56 -1.17 3.50
CA LEU A 75 4.55 -1.81 4.38
C LEU A 75 5.43 -0.81 5.14
N ARG A 76 5.45 0.45 4.72
CA ARG A 76 6.12 1.52 5.48
C ARG A 76 5.36 1.94 6.73
N TYR A 77 4.06 1.69 6.81
CA TYR A 77 3.18 2.15 7.91
C TYR A 77 2.98 1.10 8.99
N VAL A 78 3.28 -0.16 8.70
CA VAL A 78 3.17 -1.25 9.67
C VAL A 78 4.43 -1.37 10.53
N GLN A 79 4.23 -1.87 11.75
CA GLN A 79 5.32 -2.06 12.71
C GLN A 79 6.18 -3.28 12.34
N GLU A 80 5.53 -4.39 11.99
CA GLU A 80 6.16 -5.68 11.68
C GLU A 80 5.81 -6.10 10.23
N PRO A 81 6.53 -5.59 9.22
CA PRO A 81 6.25 -5.89 7.81
C PRO A 81 6.21 -7.38 7.51
N ASP A 82 7.12 -8.16 8.09
CA ASP A 82 7.18 -9.60 7.90
C ASP A 82 5.90 -10.28 8.42
N ALA A 83 5.35 -9.84 9.56
CA ALA A 83 4.09 -10.37 10.08
C ALA A 83 2.90 -9.95 9.21
N THR A 84 2.87 -8.70 8.74
CA THR A 84 1.84 -8.22 7.79
C THR A 84 1.87 -9.02 6.49
N ILE A 85 3.05 -9.32 5.95
CA ILE A 85 3.22 -10.13 4.74
C ILE A 85 2.66 -11.55 4.95
N ARG A 86 2.89 -12.16 6.12
CA ARG A 86 2.28 -13.45 6.48
C ARG A 86 0.77 -13.37 6.53
N GLU A 87 0.23 -12.33 7.15
CA GLU A 87 -1.22 -12.12 7.27
C GLU A 87 -1.89 -11.90 5.91
N LEU A 88 -1.24 -11.14 5.02
CA LEU A 88 -1.69 -10.96 3.63
C LEU A 88 -1.66 -12.28 2.85
N SER A 89 -0.62 -13.10 3.06
CA SER A 89 -0.51 -14.43 2.43
C SER A 89 -1.58 -15.40 2.94
N ARG A 90 -1.91 -15.35 4.25
CA ARG A 90 -2.90 -16.22 4.89
C ARG A 90 -4.28 -16.09 4.25
N VAL A 91 -4.72 -14.87 3.96
CA VAL A 91 -6.05 -14.62 3.37
C VAL A 91 -6.10 -14.86 1.85
N LEU A 92 -4.95 -15.07 1.21
CA LEU A 92 -4.84 -15.36 -0.22
C LEU A 92 -5.10 -16.85 -0.46
N LYS A 93 -5.92 -17.17 -1.44
CA LYS A 93 -6.15 -18.56 -1.87
C LYS A 93 -4.87 -19.18 -2.45
N PRO A 94 -4.71 -20.52 -2.36
CA PRO A 94 -3.68 -21.22 -3.13
C PRO A 94 -3.81 -20.91 -4.63
N GLY A 95 -2.71 -20.46 -5.24
CA GLY A 95 -2.69 -20.05 -6.65
C GLY A 95 -3.29 -18.66 -6.91
N GLY A 96 -3.69 -17.93 -5.87
CA GLY A 96 -4.09 -16.52 -5.98
C GLY A 96 -2.89 -15.59 -6.26
N GLU A 97 -3.20 -14.36 -6.63
CA GLU A 97 -2.21 -13.35 -6.99
C GLU A 97 -2.05 -12.29 -5.90
N LEU A 98 -0.80 -11.89 -5.65
CA LEU A 98 -0.49 -10.78 -4.76
C LEU A 98 0.23 -9.67 -5.51
N LEU A 99 -0.35 -8.47 -5.47
CA LEU A 99 0.15 -7.30 -6.18
C LEU A 99 0.49 -6.20 -5.17
N SER A 100 1.76 -5.85 -5.07
CA SER A 100 2.23 -4.79 -4.18
C SER A 100 2.90 -3.66 -4.95
N LEU A 101 2.52 -2.42 -4.66
CA LEU A 101 3.25 -1.24 -5.10
C LEU A 101 3.87 -0.54 -3.90
N GLU A 102 5.19 -0.39 -3.90
CA GLU A 102 5.94 0.24 -2.82
C GLU A 102 6.95 1.24 -3.35
N PHE A 103 7.50 2.06 -2.45
CA PHE A 103 8.55 2.99 -2.81
C PHE A 103 9.89 2.28 -3.07
N GLY A 104 10.66 2.85 -4.00
CA GLY A 104 12.04 2.48 -4.27
C GLY A 104 12.97 3.68 -4.18
N ILE A 105 14.26 3.41 -4.01
CA ILE A 105 15.32 4.41 -4.12
C ILE A 105 15.99 4.23 -5.49
N PRO A 106 16.23 5.31 -6.25
CA PRO A 106 16.96 5.23 -7.52
C PRO A 106 18.33 4.53 -7.36
N GLU A 107 18.66 3.66 -8.31
CA GLU A 107 19.92 2.90 -8.29
C GLU A 107 21.11 3.73 -8.78
N ASN A 108 20.89 4.59 -9.77
CA ASN A 108 21.90 5.49 -10.29
C ASN A 108 22.32 6.49 -9.19
N SER A 109 23.62 6.54 -8.88
CA SER A 109 24.15 7.33 -7.76
C SER A 109 23.92 8.84 -7.90
N TRP A 110 23.94 9.38 -9.12
CA TRP A 110 23.68 10.81 -9.36
C TRP A 110 22.20 11.14 -9.18
N ILE A 111 21.31 10.31 -9.72
CA ILE A 111 19.86 10.47 -9.54
C ILE A 111 19.49 10.30 -8.07
N LYS A 112 20.11 9.34 -7.37
CA LYS A 112 19.94 9.15 -5.93
C LYS A 112 20.39 10.37 -5.13
N ALA A 113 21.51 11.00 -5.48
CA ALA A 113 21.96 12.22 -4.82
C ALA A 113 20.96 13.37 -5.00
N LEU A 114 20.47 13.59 -6.23
CA LEU A 114 19.44 14.58 -6.51
C LEU A 114 18.13 14.28 -5.77
N TRP A 115 17.71 13.02 -5.76
CA TRP A 115 16.52 12.56 -5.03
C TRP A 115 16.67 12.79 -3.51
N LEU A 116 17.85 12.54 -2.94
CA LEU A 116 18.13 12.80 -1.53
C LEU A 116 18.08 14.30 -1.21
N ILE A 117 18.66 15.15 -2.06
CA ILE A 117 18.60 16.62 -1.89
C ILE A 117 17.15 17.09 -1.95
N TYR A 118 16.38 16.61 -2.94
CA TYR A 118 14.98 16.96 -3.09
C TYR A 118 14.17 16.59 -1.85
N ASN A 119 14.28 15.33 -1.39
CA ASN A 119 13.49 14.82 -0.28
C ASN A 119 13.92 15.35 1.09
N LYS A 120 15.22 15.59 1.31
CA LYS A 120 15.73 16.05 2.62
C LYS A 120 15.72 17.56 2.80
N VAL A 121 15.80 18.32 1.70
CA VAL A 121 15.99 19.78 1.77
C VAL A 121 14.87 20.50 1.05
N VAL A 122 14.68 20.22 -0.24
CA VAL A 122 13.75 21.00 -1.08
C VAL A 122 12.31 20.83 -0.61
N MET A 123 11.84 19.60 -0.40
CA MET A 123 10.46 19.32 0.01
C MET A 123 10.11 19.90 1.40
N PRO A 124 10.91 19.72 2.47
CA PRO A 124 10.66 20.39 3.74
C PRO A 124 10.62 21.92 3.62
N VAL A 125 11.58 22.54 2.92
CA VAL A 125 11.64 24.00 2.82
C VAL A 125 10.48 24.58 2.02
N MET A 126 10.13 23.97 0.89
CA MET A 126 9.01 24.44 0.05
C MET A 126 7.65 24.33 0.72
N THR A 127 7.49 23.43 1.70
CA THR A 127 6.20 23.21 2.38
C THR A 127 5.97 24.15 3.57
N ILE A 128 7.01 24.85 4.06
CA ILE A 128 6.93 25.86 5.12
C ILE A 128 5.86 26.93 4.82
N PRO A 129 5.87 27.62 3.66
CA PRO A 129 4.91 28.69 3.40
C PRO A 129 3.47 28.21 3.16
N ILE A 130 3.25 26.90 2.96
CA ILE A 130 1.93 26.36 2.63
C ILE A 130 1.09 26.21 3.91
N SER A 131 1.55 25.39 4.86
CA SER A 131 0.93 25.25 6.18
C SER A 131 1.82 24.45 7.12
N ARG A 132 1.56 24.54 8.43
CA ARG A 132 2.21 23.67 9.44
C ARG A 132 1.95 22.18 9.21
N GLY A 133 0.80 21.84 8.63
CA GLY A 133 0.46 20.45 8.26
C GLY A 133 1.34 19.96 7.13
N TRP A 134 1.43 20.73 6.05
CA TRP A 134 2.26 20.42 4.89
C TRP A 134 3.74 20.35 5.23
N HIS A 135 4.23 21.24 6.09
CA HIS A 135 5.60 21.17 6.59
C HIS A 135 5.90 19.85 7.31
N ARG A 136 4.99 19.37 8.16
CA ARG A 136 5.14 18.06 8.82
C ARG A 136 5.20 16.91 7.81
N VAL A 137 4.35 16.94 6.79
CA VAL A 137 4.37 15.94 5.71
C VAL A 137 5.69 15.99 4.95
N GLY A 138 6.17 17.17 4.59
CA GLY A 138 7.46 17.35 3.90
C GLY A 138 8.64 16.80 4.69
N CYS A 139 8.68 17.05 6.00
CA CYS A 139 9.70 16.50 6.90
C CYS A 139 9.59 14.98 7.12
N PHE A 140 8.39 14.41 6.98
CA PHE A 140 8.13 12.99 7.22
C PHE A 140 8.40 12.12 5.99
N LEU A 141 7.95 12.54 4.81
CA LEU A 141 7.86 11.69 3.63
C LEU A 141 9.23 11.16 3.19
N GLY A 142 10.20 12.05 2.99
CA GLY A 142 11.55 11.68 2.54
C GLY A 142 12.27 10.66 3.43
N PRO A 143 12.39 10.93 4.75
CA PRO A 143 12.97 9.98 5.70
C PRO A 143 12.21 8.65 5.76
N SER A 144 10.87 8.68 5.78
CA SER A 144 10.06 7.46 5.85
C SER A 144 10.31 6.50 4.69
N ILE A 145 10.47 7.01 3.47
CA ILE A 145 10.81 6.21 2.28
C ILE A 145 12.21 5.62 2.42
N SER A 146 13.18 6.45 2.80
CA SER A 146 14.57 6.03 2.93
C SER A 146 14.74 4.93 3.98
N ASP A 147 14.06 5.06 5.12
CA ASP A 147 14.16 4.11 6.22
C ASP A 147 13.38 2.82 5.93
N PHE A 148 12.23 2.92 5.25
CA PHE A 148 11.53 1.75 4.72
C PHE A 148 12.43 0.93 3.79
N CYS A 149 13.04 1.55 2.78
CA CYS A 149 13.87 0.81 1.81
C CYS A 149 15.13 0.18 2.46
N LYS A 150 15.63 0.74 3.56
CA LYS A 150 16.72 0.11 4.36
C LYS A 150 16.21 -1.08 5.17
N ARG A 151 15.04 -0.93 5.81
CA ARG A 151 14.43 -1.95 6.67
C ARG A 151 13.91 -3.15 5.88
N CYS A 152 13.30 -2.86 4.73
CA CYS A 152 12.59 -3.81 3.87
C CYS A 152 13.06 -3.63 2.42
N PRO A 153 14.29 -4.04 2.08
CA PRO A 153 14.70 -4.07 0.68
C PRO A 153 13.83 -5.05 -0.11
N VAL A 154 13.69 -4.79 -1.42
CA VAL A 154 12.85 -5.61 -2.34
C VAL A 154 13.21 -7.09 -2.25
N ASP A 155 14.49 -7.45 -2.19
CA ASP A 155 14.91 -8.85 -2.12
C ASP A 155 14.44 -9.54 -0.83
N ARG A 156 14.41 -8.80 0.28
CA ARG A 156 13.86 -9.30 1.55
C ARG A 156 12.36 -9.49 1.46
N ILE A 157 11.63 -8.51 0.91
CA ILE A 157 10.18 -8.62 0.70
C ILE A 157 9.87 -9.84 -0.18
N ALA A 158 10.61 -10.01 -1.27
CA ALA A 158 10.46 -11.13 -2.18
C ALA A 158 10.79 -12.49 -1.52
N ALA A 159 11.81 -12.54 -0.65
CA ALA A 159 12.11 -13.74 0.11
C ALA A 159 10.96 -14.14 1.04
N ILE A 160 10.40 -13.18 1.78
CA ILE A 160 9.29 -13.45 2.71
C ILE A 160 8.05 -13.93 1.94
N TRP A 161 7.73 -13.35 0.79
CA TRP A 161 6.64 -13.85 -0.06
C TRP A 161 6.84 -15.32 -0.46
N ARG A 162 8.06 -15.69 -0.87
CA ARG A 162 8.40 -17.08 -1.23
C ARG A 162 8.28 -18.04 -0.05
N GLU A 163 8.76 -17.62 1.12
CA GLU A 163 8.65 -18.39 2.37
C GLU A 163 7.19 -18.63 2.78
N ASN A 164 6.27 -17.75 2.36
CA ASN A 164 4.84 -17.82 2.68
C ASN A 164 3.98 -18.36 1.54
N GLY A 165 4.55 -19.20 0.69
CA GLY A 165 3.78 -19.95 -0.31
C GLY A 165 3.48 -19.20 -1.59
N ILE A 166 4.13 -18.06 -1.85
CA ILE A 166 4.08 -17.33 -3.13
C ILE A 166 5.41 -17.54 -3.87
N PRO A 167 5.59 -18.66 -4.59
CA PRO A 167 6.89 -19.05 -5.15
C PRO A 167 7.34 -18.14 -6.31
N LEU A 168 6.39 -17.63 -7.10
CA LEU A 168 6.65 -16.75 -8.23
C LEU A 168 6.55 -15.29 -7.79
N VAL A 169 7.70 -14.69 -7.50
CA VAL A 169 7.77 -13.26 -7.15
C VAL A 169 8.56 -12.53 -8.23
N GLU A 170 7.86 -11.69 -8.98
CA GLU A 170 8.42 -10.76 -9.95
C GLU A 170 8.49 -9.36 -9.35
N ALA A 171 9.65 -8.71 -9.45
CA ALA A 171 9.83 -7.34 -9.00
C ALA A 171 10.36 -6.49 -10.15
N ARG A 172 9.69 -5.38 -10.42
CA ARG A 172 10.09 -4.39 -11.43
C ARG A 172 10.34 -3.05 -10.73
N ARG A 173 11.49 -2.44 -11.01
CA ARG A 173 11.90 -1.12 -10.53
C ARG A 173 11.94 -0.11 -11.66
#